data_AF-A0A7C1X3F7-F1
#
_entry.id   AF-A0A7C1X3F7-F1
#
_cell.length_a   1.000
_cell.length_b   1.000
_cell.length_c   1.000
_cell.angle_alpha   90.00
_cell.angle_beta   90.00
_cell.angle_gamma   90.00
#
_symmetry.space_group_name_H-M   'P 1'
#
loop_
_entity.id
_entity.type
_entity.pdbx_description
1 polymer ?
#
loop_
_entity_poly.entity_id
_entity_poly.type
_entity_poly.pdbx_seq_one_letter_code
_entity_poly.pdbx_strand_id
1 'polypeptide(L)' 'FPVVPVDTHVKRVARRLGLASSSSYRSVREALHRVFREEARLEAHLLLIKLGREVCKARKPLCGECPLSQLCPSAFKER' A
#
# COMPACT_ATOMS: atom_id res chain seq x y z
N PHE A 1 14.55 10.47 -2.92
CA PHE A 1 14.54 9.21 -3.68
C PHE A 1 13.56 9.34 -4.83
N PRO A 2 14.01 9.42 -6.09
CA PRO A 2 13.12 9.62 -7.25
C PRO A 2 12.23 8.39 -7.51
N VAL A 3 12.67 7.21 -7.06
CA VAL A 3 12.00 5.92 -7.26
C VAL A 3 11.45 5.40 -5.94
N VAL A 4 10.20 4.92 -5.95
CA VAL A 4 9.58 4.19 -4.83
C VAL A 4 9.95 2.72 -4.97
N PRO A 5 10.73 2.14 -4.05
CA PRO A 5 10.93 0.70 -4.04
C PRO A 5 9.59 0.01 -3.76
N VAL A 6 9.32 -1.10 -4.47
CA VAL A 6 8.11 -1.88 -4.24
C VAL A 6 8.52 -3.25 -3.73
N ASP A 7 8.24 -3.51 -2.46
CA ASP A 7 8.41 -4.83 -1.85
C ASP A 7 7.05 -5.57 -1.77
N THR A 8 7.03 -6.71 -1.09
CA THR A 8 5.81 -7.51 -0.92
C THR A 8 4.76 -6.84 -0.01
N HIS A 9 5.18 -5.99 0.92
CA HIS A 9 4.29 -5.23 1.81
C HIS A 9 3.63 -4.08 1.05
N VAL A 10 4.42 -3.22 0.41
CA VAL A 10 3.97 -2.09 -0.41
C VAL A 10 3.04 -2.60 -1.51
N LYS A 11 3.42 -3.65 -2.24
CA LYS A 11 2.58 -4.27 -3.27
C LYS A 11 1.23 -4.71 -2.72
N ARG A 12 1.20 -5.39 -1.57
CA ARG A 12 -0.05 -5.85 -0.95
C ARG A 12 -0.92 -4.69 -0.51
N VAL A 13 -0.35 -3.71 0.19
CA VAL A 13 -1.05 -2.55 0.71
C VAL A 13 -1.61 -1.72 -0.44
N ALA A 14 -0.80 -1.40 -1.45
CA ALA A 14 -1.21 -0.63 -2.61
C ALA A 14 -2.39 -1.28 -3.35
N ARG A 15 -2.39 -2.60 -3.52
CA ARG A 15 -3.53 -3.32 -4.13
C ARG A 15 -4.76 -3.32 -3.24
N ARG A 16 -4.61 -3.54 -1.93
CA ARG A 16 -5.75 -3.57 -1.00
C ARG A 16 -6.43 -2.22 -0.86
N LEU A 17 -5.63 -1.14 -0.86
CA LEU A 17 -6.11 0.24 -0.85
C LEU A 17 -6.66 0.70 -2.21
N GLY A 18 -6.54 -0.10 -3.27
CA GLY A 18 -6.98 0.27 -4.61
C GLY A 18 -6.07 1.28 -5.32
N LEU A 19 -4.87 1.55 -4.77
CA LEU A 19 -3.86 2.41 -5.40
C LEU A 19 -3.28 1.79 -6.68
N ALA A 20 -3.31 0.47 -6.80
CA ALA A 20 -2.85 -0.26 -7.98
C ALA A 20 -3.81 -1.38 -8.34
N SER A 21 -4.18 -1.47 -9.61
CA SER A 21 -5.05 -2.53 -10.16
C SER A 21 -4.30 -3.85 -10.40
N SER A 22 -3.06 -3.77 -10.87
CA SER A 22 -2.25 -4.93 -11.23
C SER A 22 -1.33 -5.42 -10.09
N SER A 23 -0.89 -6.67 -10.19
CA SER A 23 0.01 -7.33 -9.24
C SER A 23 1.49 -7.23 -9.63
N SER A 24 1.81 -6.67 -10.80
CA SER A 24 3.20 -6.54 -11.23
C SER A 24 3.91 -5.42 -10.45
N TYR A 25 5.15 -5.68 -10.01
CA TYR A 25 5.98 -4.69 -9.31
C TYR A 25 6.11 -3.38 -10.11
N ARG A 26 6.30 -3.49 -11.43
CA ARG A 26 6.36 -2.33 -12.32
C ARG A 26 5.07 -1.53 -12.29
N SER A 27 3.93 -2.20 -12.43
CA SER A 27 2.63 -1.52 -12.45
C SER A 27 2.29 -0.82 -11.14
N VAL A 28 2.63 -1.44 -10.00
CA VAL A 28 2.43 -0.82 -8.68
C VAL A 28 3.31 0.40 -8.54
N ARG A 29 4.58 0.31 -8.95
CA ARG A 29 5.51 1.45 -8.92
C ARG A 29 5.00 2.63 -9.74
N GLU A 30 4.59 2.40 -10.98
CA GLU A 30 4.04 3.44 -11.84
C GLU A 30 2.77 4.07 -11.24
N ALA A 31 1.91 3.26 -10.62
CA ALA A 31 0.72 3.77 -9.95
C ALA A 31 1.08 4.66 -8.75
N LEU A 32 2.03 4.24 -7.91
CA LEU A 32 2.51 5.05 -6.78
C LEU A 32 3.19 6.34 -7.25
N HIS A 33 3.90 6.31 -8.37
CA HIS A 33 4.51 7.51 -8.98
C HIS A 33 3.47 8.52 -9.49
N ARG A 34 2.30 8.05 -9.92
CA ARG A 34 1.17 8.91 -10.33
C ARG A 34 0.40 9.48 -9.15
N VAL A 35 0.30 8.72 -8.05
CA VAL A 35 -0.43 9.13 -6.84
C VAL A 35 0.39 10.09 -5.99
N PHE A 36 1.69 9.81 -5.81
CA PHE A 36 2.56 10.58 -4.92
C PHE A 36 3.51 11.49 -5.70
N ARG A 37 3.51 12.77 -5.33
CA ARG A 37 4.52 13.75 -5.77
C ARG A 37 5.92 13.29 -5.39
N GLU A 38 6.93 13.69 -6.15
CA GLU A 38 8.29 13.20 -6.00
C GLU A 38 8.87 13.40 -4.59
N GLU A 39 8.55 14.53 -3.98
CA GLU A 39 8.98 14.89 -2.63
C GLU A 39 8.42 13.93 -1.57
N ALA A 40 7.18 13.47 -1.77
CA ALA A 40 6.46 12.60 -0.83
C ALA A 40 6.70 11.10 -1.06
N ARG A 41 7.37 10.71 -2.16
CA ARG A 41 7.55 9.30 -2.55
C ARG A 41 8.29 8.47 -1.50
N LEU A 42 9.34 9.02 -0.89
CA LEU A 42 10.09 8.32 0.14
C LEU A 42 9.26 8.10 1.40
N GLU A 43 8.57 9.14 1.85
CA GLU A 43 7.72 9.08 3.03
C GLU A 43 6.56 8.10 2.80
N ALA A 44 5.88 8.20 1.66
CA ALA A 44 4.83 7.27 1.27
C ALA A 44 5.32 5.82 1.26
N HIS A 45 6.52 5.56 0.73
CA HIS A 45 7.13 4.24 0.74
C HIS A 45 7.28 3.68 2.16
N LEU A 46 7.89 4.47 3.07
CA LEU A 46 8.13 4.06 4.45
C LEU A 46 6.81 3.82 5.21
N LEU A 47 5.81 4.69 5.01
CA LEU A 47 4.49 4.54 5.61
C LEU A 47 3.76 3.30 5.09
N LEU A 48 3.82 3.02 3.78
CA LEU A 48 3.20 1.84 3.18
C LEU A 48 3.86 0.55 3.68
N ILE A 49 5.19 0.53 3.84
CA ILE A 49 5.90 -0.59 4.46
C ILE A 49 5.45 -0.77 5.91
N LYS A 50 5.48 0.30 6.71
CA LYS A 50 5.12 0.25 8.13
C LYS A 50 3.69 -0.28 8.30
N LEU A 51 2.74 0.29 7.55
CA LEU A 51 1.35 -0.16 7.54
C LEU A 51 1.25 -1.63 7.13
N GLY A 52 1.98 -2.06 6.11
CA GLY A 52 1.98 -3.44 5.64
C GLY A 52 2.61 -4.45 6.60
N ARG A 53 3.48 -4.01 7.52
CA ARG A 53 4.12 -4.85 8.54
C ARG A 53 3.29 -4.92 9.82
N GLU A 54 2.79 -3.78 10.30
CA GLU A 54 2.17 -3.66 11.61
C GLU A 54 0.66 -3.93 11.56
N VAL A 55 -0.04 -3.46 10.53
CA VAL A 55 -1.51 -3.43 10.48
C VAL A 55 -2.07 -4.30 9.34
N CYS A 56 -1.68 -4.01 8.10
CA CYS A 56 -2.17 -4.68 6.89
C CYS A 56 -1.37 -5.96 6.59
N LYS A 57 -1.37 -6.87 7.57
CA LYS A 57 -0.69 -8.17 7.54
C LYS A 57 -1.23 -9.05 6.41
N ALA A 58 -0.40 -9.98 5.91
CA ALA A 58 -0.78 -10.86 4.82
C ALA A 58 -2.01 -11.71 5.16
N ARG A 59 -2.02 -12.28 6.37
CA ARG A 59 -3.14 -13.01 6.97
C ARG A 59 -3.72 -12.20 8.11
N LYS A 60 -5.05 -12.21 8.28
CA LYS A 60 -5.78 -11.50 9.35
C LYS A 60 -5.33 -10.02 9.52
N PRO A 61 -5.57 -9.15 8.53
CA PRO A 61 -5.23 -7.73 8.66
C PRO A 61 -6.04 -7.09 9.80
N LEU A 62 -5.41 -6.18 10.55
CA LEU A 62 -6.04 -5.47 11.67
C LEU A 62 -6.86 -4.28 11.14
N CYS A 63 -7.91 -4.57 10.37
CA CYS A 63 -8.73 -3.53 9.73
C CYS A 63 -9.40 -2.59 10.74
N GLY A 64 -9.75 -3.07 11.94
CA GLY A 64 -10.31 -2.23 13.01
C GLY A 64 -9.35 -1.16 13.54
N GLU A 65 -8.04 -1.41 13.47
CA GLU A 65 -6.98 -0.48 13.90
C GLU A 65 -6.40 0.33 12.73
N CYS A 66 -6.85 0.06 11.50
CA CYS A 66 -6.30 0.69 10.32
C CYS A 66 -6.88 2.10 10.13
N PRO A 67 -6.05 3.16 10.07
CA PRO A 67 -6.53 4.53 9.87
C PRO A 67 -7.16 4.73 8.48
N LEU A 68 -6.85 3.85 7.52
CA LEU A 68 -7.38 3.88 6.17
C LEU A 68 -8.57 2.93 5.97
N SER A 69 -9.09 2.30 7.03
CA SER A 69 -10.16 1.30 6.92
C SER A 69 -11.40 1.81 6.21
N GLN A 70 -11.82 3.04 6.50
CA GLN A 70 -13.00 3.68 5.91
C GLN A 70 -12.84 3.97 4.41
N LEU A 71 -11.62 4.19 3.94
CA LEU A 71 -11.30 4.48 2.54
C LEU A 71 -10.84 3.25 1.76
N CYS A 72 -10.60 2.13 2.45
CA CYS A 72 -9.99 0.95 1.87
C CYS A 72 -11.07 0.02 1.28
N PRO A 73 -11.09 -0.22 -0.05
CA PRO A 73 -12.08 -1.10 -0.68
C PRO A 73 -11.90 -2.59 -0.31
N SER A 74 -10.80 -2.93 0.35
CA SER A 74 -10.52 -4.28 0.87
C SER A 74 -10.65 -4.39 2.39
N ALA A 75 -11.08 -3.34 3.09
CA ALA A 75 -11.27 -3.41 4.54
C ALA A 75 -12.39 -4.40 4.89
N PHE A 76 -12.21 -5.13 6.00
CA PHE A 76 -13.16 -6.13 6.53
C PHE A 76 -13.55 -7.26 5.57
N LYS A 77 -12.91 -7.35 4.39
CA LYS A 77 -13.08 -8.49 3.50
C LYS A 77 -12.26 -9.64 4.05
N GLU A 78 -12.95 -10.66 4.58
CA GLU A 78 -12.34 -11.92 4.97
C GLU A 78 -11.59 -12.53 3.77
N ARG A 79 -10.27 -12.70 3.93
CA ARG A 79 -9.38 -13.45 3.03
C ARG A 79 -8.32 -14.17 3.83
#